data_AF-A0A2N0BPT3-F1
#
_entry.id   AF-A0A2N0BPT3-F1
#
_cell.length_a   1.000
_cell.length_b   1.000
_cell.length_c   1.000
_cell.angle_alpha   90.00
_cell.angle_beta   90.00
_cell.angle_gamma   90.00
#
_symmetry.space_group_name_H-M   'P 1'
#
loop_
_entity.id
_entity.type
_entity.pdbx_description
1 polymer ?
#
loop_
_entity_poly.entity_id
_entity_poly.type
_entity_poly.pdbx_seq_one_letter_code
_entity_poly.pdbx_strand_id
1 'polypeptide(L)'
;MSDVSGKIKYGCLWGMLTPFITFFASVGITVFFLKDDYGRAVSIADWLVLAGKHLLLFGGIVVAFVLALIVGIWFSIKDSKPMETIRIFWPVLVILIYWIAPNLLPGPVDDSVVTLGVGLYQIYRYFKERNSPPEDGRPDVFSS
;
A
#
# COMPACT_ATOMS: atom_id res chain seq x y z
N MET A 1 2.44 34.19 -8.81
CA MET A 1 3.68 33.49 -9.21
C MET A 1 3.38 31.99 -9.13
N SER A 2 3.45 31.34 -10.28
CA SER A 2 2.93 30.00 -10.60
C SER A 2 3.80 28.87 -10.05
N ASP A 3 3.27 28.04 -9.15
CA ASP A 3 3.99 26.83 -8.71
C ASP A 3 3.08 25.69 -8.17
N VAL A 4 1.90 25.50 -8.77
CA VAL A 4 0.97 24.41 -8.37
C VAL A 4 0.78 23.35 -9.47
N SER A 5 1.39 23.52 -10.65
CA SER A 5 1.22 22.62 -11.79
C SER A 5 2.21 21.45 -11.74
N GLY A 6 2.09 20.56 -10.75
CA GLY A 6 2.90 19.33 -10.71
C GLY A 6 2.95 18.59 -9.38
N LYS A 7 2.36 19.15 -8.31
CA LYS A 7 2.36 18.53 -6.98
C LYS A 7 1.19 17.56 -6.83
N ILE A 8 1.50 16.34 -6.40
CA ILE A 8 0.55 15.25 -6.16
C ILE A 8 0.15 15.28 -4.68
N LYS A 9 -1.14 15.29 -4.39
CA LYS A 9 -1.65 15.24 -3.02
C LYS A 9 -1.43 13.84 -2.45
N TYR A 10 -0.80 13.74 -1.28
CA TYR A 10 -0.44 12.47 -0.63
C TYR A 10 0.52 11.60 -1.45
N GLY A 11 1.41 12.23 -2.23
CA GLY A 11 2.38 11.52 -3.04
C GLY A 11 3.23 10.51 -2.24
N CYS A 12 3.57 10.81 -0.99
CA CYS A 12 4.33 9.90 -0.13
C CYS A 12 3.52 8.66 0.28
N LEU A 13 2.20 8.79 0.50
CA LEU A 13 1.32 7.63 0.75
C LEU A 13 1.26 6.73 -0.48
N TRP A 14 1.02 7.30 -1.66
CA TRP A 14 1.04 6.55 -2.92
C TRP A 14 2.40 5.91 -3.17
N GLY A 15 3.47 6.61 -2.78
CA GLY A 15 4.85 6.14 -2.83
C GLY A 15 5.10 4.87 -2.02
N MET A 16 4.46 4.75 -0.86
CA MET A 16 4.53 3.56 0.00
C MET A 16 3.60 2.45 -0.48
N LEU A 17 2.38 2.80 -0.90
CA LEU A 17 1.36 1.82 -1.31
C LEU A 17 1.70 1.14 -2.64
N THR A 18 2.29 1.87 -3.60
CA THR A 18 2.61 1.35 -4.94
C THR A 18 3.50 0.09 -4.88
N PRO A 19 4.71 0.13 -4.27
CA PRO A 19 5.56 -1.05 -4.19
C PRO A 19 4.93 -2.17 -3.35
N PHE A 20 4.17 -1.83 -2.31
CA PHE A 20 3.50 -2.83 -1.48
C PHE A 20 2.41 -3.58 -2.25
N ILE A 21 1.48 -2.86 -2.89
CA ILE A 21 0.40 -3.45 -3.69
C ILE A 21 0.99 -4.26 -4.84
N THR A 22 2.01 -3.73 -5.54
CA THR A 22 2.68 -4.46 -6.62
C THR A 22 3.28 -5.76 -6.11
N PHE A 23 3.98 -5.75 -4.98
CA PHE A 23 4.55 -6.96 -4.39
C PHE A 23 3.48 -8.03 -4.10
N PHE A 24 2.41 -7.67 -3.39
CA PHE A 24 1.33 -8.61 -3.05
C PHE A 24 0.58 -9.12 -4.28
N ALA A 25 0.31 -8.24 -5.25
CA ALA A 25 -0.30 -8.64 -6.51
C ALA A 25 0.60 -9.62 -7.27
N SER A 26 1.90 -9.36 -7.37
CA SER A 26 2.83 -10.24 -8.08
C SER A 26 3.00 -11.60 -7.39
N VAL A 27 3.05 -11.64 -6.06
CA VAL A 27 3.04 -12.90 -5.30
C VAL A 27 1.73 -13.65 -5.51
N GLY A 28 0.58 -12.97 -5.41
CA GLY A 28 -0.73 -13.56 -5.61
C GLY A 28 -0.91 -14.16 -7.02
N ILE A 29 -0.46 -13.44 -8.05
CA ILE A 29 -0.44 -13.93 -9.44
C ILE A 29 0.45 -15.16 -9.55
N THR A 30 1.64 -15.13 -8.97
CA THR A 30 2.58 -16.27 -9.01
C THR A 30 1.98 -17.52 -8.39
N VAL A 31 1.35 -17.40 -7.21
CA VAL A 31 0.65 -18.50 -6.55
C VAL A 31 -0.51 -19.00 -7.41
N PHE A 32 -1.31 -18.09 -7.97
CA PHE A 32 -2.44 -18.46 -8.83
C PHE A 32 -2.00 -19.24 -10.08
N PHE A 33 -0.93 -18.80 -10.75
CA PHE A 33 -0.41 -19.46 -11.94
C PHE A 33 0.23 -20.82 -11.65
N LEU A 34 0.87 -20.98 -10.48
CA LEU A 34 1.57 -22.22 -10.12
C LEU A 34 0.69 -23.24 -9.40
N LYS A 35 -0.46 -22.83 -8.86
CA LYS A 35 -1.35 -23.67 -8.04
C LYS A 35 -1.66 -25.03 -8.68
N ASP A 36 -1.98 -25.04 -9.97
CA ASP A 36 -2.39 -26.27 -10.67
C ASP A 36 -1.20 -27.14 -11.09
N ASP A 37 0.00 -26.54 -11.24
CA ASP A 37 1.21 -27.25 -11.65
C ASP A 37 1.77 -28.13 -10.53
N TYR A 38 1.62 -27.73 -9.25
CA TYR A 38 2.09 -28.53 -8.10
C TYR A 38 1.37 -29.87 -7.97
N GLY A 39 0.08 -29.92 -8.30
CA GLY A 39 -0.71 -31.16 -8.21
C GLY A 39 -0.44 -32.15 -9.36
N ARG A 40 0.27 -31.71 -10.41
CA ARG A 40 0.52 -32.48 -11.64
C ARG A 40 1.96 -32.93 -11.81
N ALA A 41 2.88 -32.46 -10.98
CA ALA A 41 4.30 -32.81 -11.08
C ALA A 41 4.56 -34.21 -10.51
N VAL A 42 4.73 -35.21 -11.40
CA VAL A 42 4.99 -36.61 -11.00
C VAL A 42 6.39 -37.06 -11.43
N SER A 43 6.94 -36.46 -12.50
CA SER A 43 8.26 -36.79 -13.03
C SER A 43 9.32 -35.71 -12.74
N ILE A 44 10.60 -36.08 -12.80
CA ILE A 44 11.73 -35.15 -12.62
C ILE A 44 11.69 -34.01 -13.66
N ALA A 45 11.22 -34.29 -14.88
CA ALA A 45 11.04 -33.28 -15.92
C ALA A 45 9.99 -32.23 -15.52
N ASP A 46 8.88 -32.66 -14.90
CA ASP A 46 7.83 -31.75 -14.41
C ASP A 46 8.36 -30.84 -13.29
N TRP A 47 9.18 -31.39 -12.39
CA TRP A 47 9.85 -30.62 -11.34
C TRP A 47 10.85 -29.61 -11.91
N LEU A 48 11.59 -29.96 -12.96
CA LEU A 48 12.49 -29.04 -13.64
C LEU A 48 11.74 -27.88 -14.32
N VAL A 49 10.62 -28.20 -14.99
CA VAL A 49 9.74 -27.19 -15.61
C VAL A 49 9.12 -26.29 -14.54
N LEU A 50 8.66 -26.86 -13.43
CA LEU A 50 8.12 -26.12 -12.30
C LEU A 50 9.18 -25.17 -11.72
N ALA A 51 10.40 -25.64 -11.49
CA ALA A 51 11.51 -24.81 -11.02
C ALA A 51 11.85 -23.67 -12.01
N GLY A 52 11.82 -23.95 -13.32
CA GLY A 52 12.00 -22.93 -14.36
C GLY A 52 10.91 -21.85 -14.32
N LYS A 53 9.64 -22.25 -14.16
CA LYS A 53 8.52 -21.31 -13.98
C LYS A 53 8.70 -20.43 -12.73
N HIS A 54 9.14 -21.01 -11.62
CA HIS A 54 9.44 -20.25 -10.41
C HIS A 54 10.53 -19.21 -10.62
N LEU A 55 11.62 -19.59 -11.29
CA LEU A 55 12.73 -18.68 -11.54
C LEU A 55 12.30 -17.51 -12.46
N LEU A 56 11.49 -17.79 -13.48
CA LEU A 56 10.95 -16.77 -14.37
C LEU A 56 9.97 -15.83 -13.63
N LEU A 57 9.03 -16.38 -12.88
CA LEU A 57 8.06 -15.60 -12.10
C LEU A 57 8.74 -14.78 -11.00
N PHE A 58 9.75 -15.35 -10.34
CA PHE A 58 10.58 -14.62 -9.38
C PHE A 58 11.31 -13.44 -10.05
N GLY A 59 11.92 -13.66 -11.22
CA GLY A 59 12.51 -12.57 -12.00
C GLY A 59 11.49 -11.49 -12.36
N GLY A 60 10.27 -11.89 -12.75
CA GLY A 60 9.17 -10.97 -13.01
C GLY A 60 8.74 -10.15 -11.78
N ILE A 61 8.66 -10.78 -10.60
CA ILE A 61 8.38 -10.10 -9.32
C ILE A 61 9.46 -9.05 -9.04
N VAL A 62 10.74 -9.40 -9.17
CA VAL A 62 11.84 -8.46 -8.90
C VAL A 62 11.77 -7.25 -9.83
N VAL A 63 11.57 -7.46 -11.13
CA VAL A 63 11.45 -6.35 -12.10
C VAL A 63 10.23 -5.47 -11.79
N ALA A 64 9.07 -6.07 -11.54
CA ALA A 64 7.86 -5.33 -11.20
C ALA A 64 8.03 -4.51 -9.91
N PHE A 65 8.68 -5.09 -8.90
CA PHE A 65 8.96 -4.41 -7.64
C PHE A 65 9.92 -3.24 -7.80
N VAL A 66 11.01 -3.40 -8.58
CA VAL A 66 11.94 -2.30 -8.88
C VAL A 66 11.25 -1.15 -9.61
N LEU A 67 10.41 -1.46 -10.61
CA LEU A 67 9.63 -0.44 -11.32
C LEU A 67 8.65 0.28 -10.36
N ALA A 68 7.99 -0.47 -9.48
CA ALA A 68 7.08 0.09 -8.50
C ALA A 68 7.79 0.98 -7.46
N LEU A 69 9.03 0.65 -7.07
CA LEU A 69 9.86 1.51 -6.23
C LEU A 69 10.22 2.82 -6.94
N ILE A 70 10.62 2.76 -8.21
CA ILE A 70 10.94 3.96 -9.00
C ILE A 70 9.71 4.88 -9.10
N VAL A 71 8.55 4.31 -9.42
CA VAL A 71 7.28 5.04 -9.48
C VAL A 71 6.90 5.58 -8.09
N GLY A 72 7.12 4.80 -7.03
CA GLY A 72 6.81 5.21 -5.67
C GLY A 72 7.68 6.36 -5.17
N ILE A 73 8.97 6.35 -5.52
CA ILE A 73 9.90 7.47 -5.27
C ILE A 73 9.44 8.71 -6.05
N TRP A 74 9.04 8.54 -7.31
CA TRP A 74 8.53 9.65 -8.12
C TRP A 74 7.28 10.30 -7.50
N PHE A 75 6.34 9.50 -7.00
CA PHE A 75 5.18 10.00 -6.26
C PHE A 75 5.59 10.74 -4.99
N SER A 76 6.56 10.21 -4.25
CA SER A 76 7.06 10.82 -3.02
C SER A 76 7.74 12.18 -3.26
N ILE A 77 8.52 12.32 -4.34
CA ILE A 77 9.18 13.57 -4.73
C ILE A 77 8.16 14.63 -5.12
N LYS A 78 7.05 14.21 -5.77
CA LYS A 78 5.98 15.11 -6.17
C LYS A 78 5.00 15.44 -5.06
N ASP A 79 5.19 14.94 -3.83
CA ASP A 79 4.27 15.24 -2.74
C ASP A 79 4.25 16.74 -2.42
N SER A 80 3.06 17.30 -2.26
CA SER A 80 2.88 18.68 -1.83
C SER A 80 3.33 18.94 -0.39
N LYS A 81 3.25 17.92 0.49
CA LYS A 81 3.57 18.03 1.93
C LYS A 81 4.11 16.70 2.52
N PRO A 82 5.34 16.29 2.17
CA PRO A 82 5.87 14.97 2.55
C PRO A 82 5.93 14.72 4.06
N MET A 83 6.33 15.71 4.87
CA MET A 83 6.43 15.56 6.34
C MET A 83 5.05 15.42 7.01
N GLU A 84 4.04 16.13 6.51
CA GLU A 84 2.67 16.05 7.03
C GLU A 84 2.04 14.71 6.63
N THR A 85 2.24 14.27 5.39
CA THR A 85 1.83 12.94 4.91
C THR A 85 2.48 11.83 5.73
N ILE A 86 3.79 11.84 5.93
CA ILE A 86 4.46 10.82 6.76
C ILE A 86 3.94 10.85 8.20
N ARG A 87 3.77 12.01 8.82
CA ARG A 87 3.23 12.10 10.19
C ARG A 87 1.82 11.53 10.31
N ILE A 88 0.98 11.67 9.29
CA ILE A 88 -0.38 11.12 9.30
C ILE A 88 -0.36 9.61 9.01
N PHE A 89 0.48 9.17 8.08
CA PHE A 89 0.50 7.80 7.57
C PHE A 89 1.64 6.93 8.11
N TRP A 90 2.41 7.40 9.10
CA TRP A 90 3.43 6.60 9.79
C TRP A 90 2.91 5.27 10.37
N PRO A 91 1.63 5.12 10.82
CA PRO A 91 1.19 3.83 11.31
C PRO A 91 1.11 2.82 10.15
N VAL A 92 0.79 3.29 8.94
CA VAL A 92 0.80 2.45 7.73
C VAL A 92 2.20 1.91 7.50
N LEU A 93 3.26 2.74 7.57
CA LEU A 93 4.65 2.25 7.44
C LEU A 93 4.98 1.14 8.44
N VAL A 94 4.60 1.32 9.71
CA VAL A 94 4.84 0.31 10.75
C VAL A 94 4.18 -1.01 10.38
N ILE A 95 2.94 -0.97 9.89
CA ILE A 95 2.19 -2.15 9.45
C ILE A 95 2.84 -2.83 8.24
N LEU A 96 3.30 -2.05 7.25
CA LEU A 96 3.97 -2.62 6.06
C LEU A 96 5.28 -3.33 6.44
N ILE A 97 6.07 -2.72 7.35
CA ILE A 97 7.33 -3.31 7.85
C ILE A 97 7.06 -4.58 8.65
N TYR A 98 6.01 -4.57 9.49
CA TYR A 98 5.61 -5.73 10.29
C TYR A 98 5.27 -6.95 9.41
N TRP A 99 4.61 -6.74 8.27
CA TRP A 99 4.30 -7.83 7.34
C TRP A 99 5.54 -8.46 6.69
N ILE A 100 6.62 -7.68 6.48
CA ILE A 100 7.87 -8.17 5.89
C ILE A 100 8.73 -8.88 6.95
N ALA A 101 8.74 -8.38 8.18
CA ALA A 101 9.55 -8.91 9.27
C ALA A 101 8.73 -8.96 10.58
N PRO A 102 7.87 -9.97 10.75
CA PRO A 102 6.95 -10.06 11.90
C PRO A 102 7.68 -10.20 13.25
N ASN A 103 8.94 -10.65 13.23
CA ASN A 103 9.77 -10.83 14.44
C ASN A 103 10.74 -9.65 14.70
N LEU A 104 10.73 -8.60 13.88
CA LEU A 104 11.64 -7.44 14.06
C LEU A 104 11.18 -6.53 15.22
N LEU A 105 9.90 -6.61 15.60
CA LEU A 105 9.30 -5.86 16.69
C LEU A 105 8.58 -6.83 17.64
N PRO A 106 8.97 -6.94 18.92
CA PRO A 106 8.23 -7.75 19.89
C PRO A 106 6.85 -7.12 20.16
N GLY A 107 5.78 -7.88 19.87
CA GLY A 107 4.36 -7.77 20.26
C GLY A 107 3.77 -6.36 20.52
N PRO A 108 2.75 -5.93 19.75
CA PRO A 108 1.37 -6.36 20.02
C PRO A 108 0.55 -6.61 18.73
N VAL A 109 0.12 -7.85 18.54
CA VAL A 109 -0.65 -8.31 17.36
C VAL A 109 -2.05 -7.65 17.31
N ASP A 110 -2.62 -7.26 18.44
CA ASP A 110 -3.95 -6.64 18.53
C ASP A 110 -3.98 -5.13 18.21
N ASP A 111 -2.99 -4.37 18.66
CA ASP A 111 -2.94 -2.91 18.41
C ASP A 111 -2.73 -2.60 16.93
N SER A 112 -2.06 -3.49 16.18
CA SER A 112 -1.77 -3.28 14.75
C SER A 112 -3.01 -3.43 13.88
N VAL A 113 -3.90 -4.38 14.21
CA VAL A 113 -5.19 -4.59 13.54
C VAL A 113 -6.18 -3.48 13.92
N VAL A 114 -6.20 -3.08 15.20
CA VAL A 114 -6.98 -1.94 15.67
C VAL A 114 -6.48 -0.63 15.02
N THR A 115 -5.17 -0.46 14.86
CA THR A 115 -4.57 0.70 14.18
C THR A 115 -4.84 0.67 12.66
N LEU A 116 -4.88 -0.50 12.01
CA LEU A 116 -5.35 -0.64 10.64
C LEU A 116 -6.81 -0.23 10.51
N GLY A 117 -7.65 -0.68 11.44
CA GLY A 117 -9.07 -0.31 11.52
C GLY A 117 -9.26 1.19 11.75
N VAL A 118 -8.52 1.78 12.68
CA VAL A 118 -8.54 3.23 12.97
C VAL A 118 -7.96 4.04 11.80
N GLY A 119 -6.90 3.56 11.14
CA GLY A 119 -6.30 4.21 9.98
C GLY A 119 -7.25 4.20 8.78
N LEU A 120 -7.85 3.05 8.47
CA LEU A 120 -8.90 2.95 7.45
C LEU A 120 -10.14 3.77 7.81
N TYR A 121 -10.52 3.81 9.09
CA TYR A 121 -11.62 4.63 9.59
C TYR A 121 -11.32 6.13 9.49
N GLN A 122 -10.11 6.57 9.80
CA GLN A 122 -9.70 7.97 9.64
C GLN A 122 -9.65 8.39 8.18
N ILE A 123 -9.14 7.51 7.30
CA ILE A 123 -9.16 7.74 5.85
C ILE A 123 -10.61 7.82 5.37
N TYR A 124 -11.46 6.87 5.75
CA TYR A 124 -12.89 6.87 5.42
C TYR A 124 -13.61 8.12 5.92
N ARG A 125 -13.41 8.49 7.20
CA ARG A 125 -14.02 9.68 7.81
C ARG A 125 -13.55 10.95 7.12
N TYR A 126 -12.27 11.07 6.82
CA TYR A 126 -11.72 12.21 6.09
C TYR A 126 -12.34 12.36 4.70
N PHE A 127 -12.56 11.26 3.98
CA PHE A 127 -13.29 11.28 2.69
C PHE A 127 -14.79 11.55 2.86
N LYS A 128 -15.41 11.05 3.93
CA LYS A 128 -16.83 11.29 4.23
C LYS A 128 -17.11 12.75 4.61
N GLU A 129 -16.31 13.35 5.49
CA GLU A 129 -16.44 14.76 5.90
C GLU A 129 -16.17 15.72 4.74
N ARG A 130 -15.34 15.32 3.77
CA ARG A 130 -15.12 16.07 2.52
C ARG A 130 -16.29 16.01 1.54
N ASN A 131 -17.05 14.92 1.56
CA ASN A 131 -18.18 14.67 0.64
C ASN A 131 -19.55 14.92 1.27
N SER A 132 -19.59 15.25 2.57
CA SER A 132 -20.83 15.62 3.25
C SER A 132 -21.12 17.09 2.93
N PRO A 133 -22.29 17.45 2.36
CA PRO A 133 -22.69 18.84 2.27
C PRO A 133 -22.79 19.42 3.69
N PRO A 134 -22.63 20.75 3.86
CA PRO A 134 -22.87 21.37 5.16
C PRO A 134 -24.28 21.00 5.62
N GLU A 135 -24.38 20.31 6.76
CA GLU A 135 -25.66 20.11 7.44
C GLU A 135 -26.04 21.47 8.02
N ASP A 136 -26.76 22.24 7.22
CA ASP A 136 -27.52 23.40 7.65
C ASP A 136 -28.56 22.96 8.67
N GLY A 137 -28.66 23.68 9.78
CA GLY A 137 -29.54 23.30 10.88
C GLY A 137 -29.26 23.94 12.24
N ARG A 138 -28.47 25.02 12.33
CA ARG A 138 -28.56 25.89 13.52
C ARG A 138 -28.59 27.36 13.10
N PRO A 139 -29.72 28.06 13.25
CA PRO A 139 -29.82 29.46 12.87
C PRO A 139 -28.90 30.29 13.77
N ASP A 140 -28.20 31.22 13.13
CA ASP A 140 -27.54 32.35 13.75
C ASP A 140 -28.55 33.09 14.64
N VAL A 141 -28.39 33.00 15.97
CA VAL A 141 -29.15 33.81 16.91
C VAL A 141 -28.19 34.73 17.67
N PHE A 142 -28.10 35.92 17.08
CA PHE A 142 -28.00 37.24 17.69
C PHE A 142 -26.69 37.71 18.34
N SER A 143 -26.14 38.72 17.67
CA SER A 143 -25.58 39.93 18.27
C SER A 143 -26.47 40.53 19.35
N SER A 144 -25.86 40.87 20.49
CA SER A 144 -26.03 42.14 21.22
C SER A 144 -24.97 42.23 22.31
#